data_AF-A0A9P6J4C3-F1
#
_entry.id   AF-A0A9P6J4C3-F1
#
_cell.length_a   1.000
_cell.length_b   1.000
_cell.length_c   1.000
_cell.angle_alpha   90.00
_cell.angle_beta   90.00
_cell.angle_gamma   90.00
#
_symmetry.space_group_name_H-M   'P 1'
#
loop_
_entity.id
_entity.type
_entity.pdbx_description
1 polymer ?
#
loop_
_entity_poly.entity_id
_entity_poly.type
_entity_poly.pdbx_seq_one_letter_code
_entity_poly.pdbx_strand_id
1 'polypeptide(L)'
;MASLISLKPHCFATDGTSIYALDLRVPQKTSFFAASDFYYVLVKSNPNPSPDLSDISWSVVSVSNRDGLNLLGSLSACYIHPTTKAFSVLSLSSGRAKSYDDLEDSVRGVQYQPKTDGGRGSWTNITVTPGSPLFEWDSSVASQYSNTELYKPKDSESIMFATANPHVANPNSAKSSTKLWIASMDPFDLVMKQKPSPWLYDPALYGDLKYITFADDKLYFFATTHYNFTLGAVPISGDTLASSPSAVSTFDTQSYKKICQTLYSDMTITPFGENILLQCR
;
A
#
# COMPACT_ATOMS: atom_id res chain seq x y z
N MET A 1 21.08 -23.08 -22.17
CA MET A 1 21.40 -21.94 -21.28
C MET A 1 20.09 -21.41 -20.73
N ALA A 2 19.83 -21.57 -19.43
CA ALA A 2 18.69 -20.91 -18.81
C ALA A 2 19.02 -19.41 -18.71
N SER A 3 18.20 -18.54 -19.30
CA SER A 3 18.38 -17.10 -19.11
C SER A 3 18.10 -16.79 -17.64
N LEU A 4 19.07 -16.22 -16.93
CA LEU A 4 18.83 -15.60 -15.64
C LEU A 4 17.86 -14.45 -15.86
N ILE A 5 16.64 -14.55 -15.31
CA ILE A 5 15.68 -13.47 -15.41
C ILE A 5 15.72 -12.67 -14.12
N SER A 6 16.23 -11.44 -14.20
CA SER A 6 16.19 -10.51 -13.07
C SER A 6 14.74 -10.19 -12.72
N LEU A 7 14.36 -10.43 -11.46
CA LEU A 7 13.09 -9.95 -10.92
C LEU A 7 13.18 -8.44 -10.69
N LYS A 8 12.10 -7.71 -10.98
CA LYS A 8 11.94 -6.30 -10.60
C LYS A 8 10.68 -6.15 -9.76
N PRO A 9 10.68 -6.71 -8.53
CA PRO A 9 9.49 -6.73 -7.71
C PRO A 9 8.98 -5.30 -7.44
N HIS A 10 7.68 -5.13 -7.62
CA HIS A 10 6.96 -3.87 -7.42
C HIS A 10 6.41 -3.75 -6.00
N CYS A 11 6.31 -4.86 -5.27
CA CYS A 11 5.85 -4.87 -3.90
C CYS A 11 6.42 -6.04 -3.09
N PHE A 12 6.65 -5.81 -1.79
CA PHE A 12 7.13 -6.78 -0.83
C PHE A 12 6.23 -6.84 0.41
N ALA A 13 5.97 -8.03 0.93
CA ALA A 13 5.28 -8.23 2.20
C ALA A 13 5.94 -9.37 2.99
N THR A 14 5.75 -9.40 4.30
CA THR A 14 6.28 -10.46 5.17
C THR A 14 5.18 -11.07 6.02
N ASP A 15 5.25 -12.38 6.21
CA ASP A 15 4.37 -13.11 7.14
C ASP A 15 5.01 -13.29 8.52
N GLY A 16 6.10 -12.54 8.79
CA GLY A 16 6.93 -12.64 9.99
C GLY A 16 8.01 -13.72 9.91
N THR A 17 7.97 -14.60 8.91
CA THR A 17 8.98 -15.66 8.71
C THR A 17 9.65 -15.57 7.34
N SER A 18 8.95 -15.13 6.30
CA SER A 18 9.48 -15.07 4.94
C SER A 18 9.04 -13.79 4.25
N ILE A 19 9.89 -13.33 3.33
CA ILE A 19 9.61 -12.20 2.46
C ILE A 19 8.93 -12.73 1.20
N TYR A 20 7.82 -12.12 0.83
CA TYR A 20 7.12 -12.35 -0.42
C TYR A 20 7.32 -11.13 -1.31
N ALA A 21 7.54 -11.37 -2.60
CA ALA A 21 7.72 -10.29 -3.56
C ALA A 21 6.90 -10.57 -4.83
N LEU A 22 6.23 -9.53 -5.35
CA LEU A 22 5.47 -9.61 -6.59
C LEU A 22 6.20 -8.86 -7.70
N ASP A 23 6.54 -9.57 -8.76
CA ASP A 23 7.05 -9.00 -10.01
C ASP A 23 5.92 -8.98 -11.07
N LEU A 24 5.77 -7.82 -11.72
CA LEU A 24 4.80 -7.58 -12.78
C LEU A 24 5.56 -7.61 -14.10
N ARG A 25 5.50 -8.74 -14.79
CA ARG A 25 6.26 -8.89 -16.03
C ARG A 25 5.43 -8.54 -17.24
N VAL A 26 5.97 -7.64 -18.04
CA VAL A 26 5.51 -7.34 -19.39
C VAL A 26 6.45 -8.05 -20.37
N PRO A 27 6.08 -9.19 -20.96
CA PRO A 27 6.78 -9.70 -22.13
C PRO A 27 6.89 -8.61 -23.19
N GLN A 28 8.12 -8.47 -23.69
CA GLN A 28 8.47 -7.49 -24.70
C GLN A 28 7.73 -7.81 -26.00
N LYS A 29 7.08 -6.79 -26.57
CA LYS A 29 6.42 -6.86 -27.88
C LYS A 29 7.36 -7.45 -28.93
N THR A 30 6.87 -8.41 -29.71
CA THR A 30 7.52 -8.84 -30.96
C THR A 30 7.07 -8.02 -32.17
N SER A 31 6.01 -7.20 -32.07
CA SER A 31 5.58 -6.27 -33.13
C SER A 31 4.75 -5.10 -32.60
N PHE A 32 4.60 -4.04 -33.43
CA PHE A 32 3.83 -2.83 -33.11
C PHE A 32 2.35 -3.09 -32.82
N PHE A 33 1.76 -4.15 -33.38
CA PHE A 33 0.32 -4.43 -33.37
C PHE A 33 -0.12 -5.50 -32.36
N ALA A 34 0.80 -6.19 -31.69
CA ALA A 34 0.46 -7.21 -30.70
C ALA A 34 0.29 -6.61 -29.30
N ALA A 35 -0.75 -7.05 -28.58
CA ALA A 35 -0.87 -6.79 -27.16
C ALA A 35 0.27 -7.51 -26.41
N SER A 36 0.89 -6.84 -25.43
CA SER A 36 1.84 -7.48 -24.53
C SER A 36 1.08 -8.44 -23.61
N ASP A 37 1.53 -9.68 -23.48
CA ASP A 37 1.07 -10.52 -22.36
C ASP A 37 1.54 -9.88 -21.03
N PHE A 38 0.89 -10.19 -19.91
CA PHE A 38 1.27 -9.67 -18.59
C PHE A 38 1.25 -10.82 -17.60
N TYR A 39 2.30 -10.98 -16.81
CA TYR A 39 2.39 -12.04 -15.81
C TYR A 39 2.51 -11.48 -14.40
N TYR A 40 1.71 -12.04 -13.49
CA TYR A 40 1.91 -11.95 -12.06
C TYR A 40 2.87 -13.05 -11.60
N VAL A 41 4.04 -12.66 -11.11
CA VAL A 41 5.05 -13.60 -10.61
C VAL A 41 5.25 -13.34 -9.11
N LEU A 42 4.66 -14.21 -8.28
CA LEU A 42 4.84 -14.18 -6.84
C LEU A 42 5.99 -15.11 -6.45
N VAL A 43 6.97 -14.56 -5.73
CA VAL A 43 8.10 -15.31 -5.17
C VAL A 43 8.13 -15.19 -3.65
N LYS A 44 8.80 -16.15 -3.01
CA LYS A 44 8.97 -16.23 -1.55
C LYS A 44 10.43 -16.53 -1.20
N SER A 45 10.96 -15.85 -0.19
CA SER A 45 12.29 -16.11 0.35
C SER A 45 12.36 -17.43 1.12
N ASN A 46 13.56 -17.89 1.44
CA ASN A 46 13.74 -18.84 2.54
C ASN A 46 13.18 -18.27 3.87
N PRO A 47 12.77 -19.14 4.80
CA PRO A 47 12.43 -18.74 6.16
C PRO A 47 13.60 -18.04 6.88
N ASN A 48 13.28 -17.00 7.63
CA ASN A 48 14.16 -16.22 8.50
C ASN A 48 15.51 -15.89 7.84
N PRO A 49 15.51 -15.14 6.72
CA PRO A 49 16.76 -14.69 6.13
C PRO A 49 17.56 -13.89 7.15
N SER A 50 18.88 -13.99 7.06
CA SER A 50 19.83 -13.20 7.84
C SER A 50 19.51 -11.69 7.75
N PRO A 51 19.75 -10.90 8.82
CA PRO A 51 19.47 -9.46 8.80
C PRO A 51 20.19 -8.68 7.69
N ASP A 52 21.36 -9.15 7.25
CA ASP A 52 22.11 -8.57 6.12
C ASP A 52 21.69 -9.13 4.75
N LEU A 53 20.71 -10.03 4.73
CA LEU A 53 20.14 -10.69 3.56
C LEU A 53 21.17 -11.48 2.73
N SER A 54 22.31 -11.82 3.31
CA SER A 54 23.43 -12.49 2.61
C SER A 54 23.09 -13.93 2.20
N ASP A 55 22.14 -14.56 2.89
CA ASP A 55 21.69 -15.94 2.67
C ASP A 55 20.34 -16.02 1.93
N ILE A 56 19.82 -14.91 1.40
CA ILE A 56 18.50 -14.88 0.80
C ILE A 56 18.44 -15.74 -0.47
N SER A 57 17.45 -16.62 -0.52
CA SER A 57 17.14 -17.46 -1.67
C SER A 57 15.65 -17.33 -2.00
N TRP A 58 15.32 -17.31 -3.30
CA TRP A 58 13.96 -17.08 -3.78
C TRP A 58 13.37 -18.34 -4.42
N SER A 59 12.10 -18.61 -4.12
CA SER A 59 11.31 -19.68 -4.70
C SER A 59 10.06 -19.12 -5.36
N VAL A 60 9.67 -19.68 -6.52
CA VAL A 60 8.45 -19.27 -7.21
C VAL A 60 7.24 -19.87 -6.48
N VAL A 61 6.32 -19.01 -6.05
CA VAL A 61 5.04 -19.41 -5.44
C VAL A 61 3.98 -19.57 -6.52
N SER A 62 3.89 -18.60 -7.42
CA SER A 62 2.86 -18.56 -8.45
C SER A 62 3.32 -17.77 -9.67
N VAL A 63 2.93 -18.25 -10.85
CA VAL A 63 3.03 -17.53 -12.12
C VAL A 63 1.67 -17.62 -12.79
N SER A 64 1.03 -16.48 -13.03
CA SER A 64 -0.27 -16.41 -13.70
C SER A 64 -0.24 -15.39 -14.81
N ASN A 65 -0.85 -15.72 -15.95
CA ASN A 65 -1.23 -14.70 -16.92
C ASN A 65 -2.31 -13.78 -16.30
N ARG A 66 -2.44 -12.57 -16.81
CA ARG A 66 -3.43 -11.56 -16.42
C ARG A 66 -4.85 -11.88 -16.92
N ASP A 67 -5.10 -13.00 -17.58
CA ASP A 67 -6.41 -13.29 -18.15
C ASP A 67 -7.50 -13.26 -17.08
N GLY A 68 -8.45 -12.32 -17.22
CA GLY A 68 -9.52 -12.09 -16.23
C GLY A 68 -9.12 -11.33 -14.97
N LEU A 69 -7.85 -10.95 -14.81
CA LEU A 69 -7.35 -10.18 -13.67
C LEU A 69 -7.24 -8.68 -13.99
N ASN A 70 -7.41 -7.85 -12.96
CA ASN A 70 -7.08 -6.43 -12.98
C ASN A 70 -5.64 -6.25 -13.47
N LEU A 71 -5.33 -5.16 -14.19
CA LEU A 71 -3.96 -4.81 -14.56
C LEU A 71 -3.40 -3.84 -13.52
N LEU A 72 -2.45 -4.28 -12.70
CA LEU A 72 -1.78 -3.38 -11.76
C LEU A 72 -0.78 -2.49 -12.49
N GLY A 73 -0.74 -1.21 -12.14
CA GLY A 73 0.22 -0.22 -12.64
C GLY A 73 1.44 -0.08 -11.72
N SER A 74 1.94 1.16 -11.59
CA SER A 74 3.05 1.51 -10.69
C SER A 74 2.55 2.00 -9.33
N LEU A 75 3.38 1.82 -8.29
CA LEU A 75 3.04 1.98 -6.87
C LEU A 75 1.97 0.97 -6.43
N SER A 76 2.40 0.01 -5.62
CA SER A 76 1.55 -1.06 -5.10
C SER A 76 1.80 -1.18 -3.59
N ALA A 77 0.73 -1.21 -2.81
CA ALA A 77 0.77 -1.69 -1.45
C ALA A 77 0.45 -3.18 -1.46
N CYS A 78 1.12 -3.96 -0.63
CA CYS A 78 0.85 -5.38 -0.51
C CYS A 78 0.93 -5.83 0.93
N TYR A 79 0.18 -6.89 1.18
CA TYR A 79 0.03 -7.47 2.49
C TYR A 79 -0.10 -8.98 2.35
N ILE A 80 0.45 -9.71 3.31
CA ILE A 80 0.24 -11.14 3.41
C ILE A 80 -0.48 -11.47 4.71
N HIS A 81 -1.60 -12.16 4.59
CA HIS A 81 -2.37 -12.56 5.75
C HIS A 81 -1.59 -13.61 6.55
N PRO A 82 -1.34 -13.40 7.87
CA PRO A 82 -0.44 -14.26 8.65
C PRO A 82 -0.93 -15.70 8.73
N THR A 83 -2.26 -15.92 8.83
CA THR A 83 -2.87 -17.25 8.92
C THR A 83 -3.12 -17.90 7.56
N THR A 84 -3.92 -17.28 6.68
CA THR A 84 -4.30 -17.88 5.39
C THR A 84 -3.19 -17.82 4.34
N LYS A 85 -2.13 -17.04 4.60
CA LYS A 85 -1.03 -16.77 3.65
C LYS A 85 -1.50 -16.18 2.32
N ALA A 86 -2.71 -15.60 2.30
CA ALA A 86 -3.24 -14.87 1.16
C ALA A 86 -2.39 -13.61 0.92
N PHE A 87 -1.91 -13.42 -0.30
CA PHE A 87 -1.09 -12.26 -0.68
C PHE A 87 -1.96 -11.28 -1.46
N SER A 88 -2.28 -10.14 -0.85
CA SER A 88 -3.11 -9.09 -1.42
C SER A 88 -2.24 -7.96 -1.94
N VAL A 89 -2.61 -7.40 -3.09
CA VAL A 89 -1.98 -6.22 -3.66
C VAL A 89 -3.04 -5.23 -4.10
N LEU A 90 -2.84 -3.97 -3.80
CA LEU A 90 -3.59 -2.85 -4.36
C LEU A 90 -2.61 -1.89 -5.02
N SER A 91 -2.92 -1.50 -6.25
CA SER A 91 -2.20 -0.47 -6.98
C SER A 91 -3.09 0.75 -7.15
N LEU A 92 -2.49 1.92 -7.00
CA LEU A 92 -3.15 3.22 -7.13
C LEU A 92 -3.26 3.69 -8.58
N SER A 93 -2.51 3.06 -9.47
CA SER A 93 -2.62 3.24 -10.92
C SER A 93 -2.90 1.89 -11.54
N SER A 94 -3.70 1.85 -12.60
CA SER A 94 -3.89 0.62 -13.34
C SER A 94 -3.64 0.88 -14.81
N GLY A 95 -2.88 -0.01 -15.45
CA GLY A 95 -2.90 -0.01 -16.91
C GLY A 95 -4.31 -0.37 -17.39
N ARG A 96 -4.72 0.15 -18.55
CA ARG A 96 -6.05 -0.06 -19.17
C ARG A 96 -6.59 -1.49 -18.95
N ALA A 97 -7.77 -1.60 -18.34
CA ALA A 97 -8.53 -2.84 -18.25
C ALA A 97 -9.68 -2.85 -19.27
N LYS A 98 -9.88 -3.99 -19.96
CA LYS A 98 -10.83 -4.20 -21.07
C LYS A 98 -12.34 -4.02 -20.74
N SER A 99 -12.72 -3.80 -19.49
CA SER A 99 -14.14 -3.75 -19.07
C SER A 99 -14.58 -2.40 -18.47
N TYR A 100 -13.64 -1.50 -18.23
CA TYR A 100 -13.87 -0.12 -17.80
C TYR A 100 -12.88 0.74 -18.58
N ASP A 101 -13.17 0.95 -19.86
CA ASP A 101 -12.20 1.41 -20.86
C ASP A 101 -11.68 2.86 -20.65
N ASP A 102 -12.11 3.60 -19.62
CA ASP A 102 -11.82 5.05 -19.54
C ASP A 102 -11.08 5.53 -18.28
N LEU A 103 -10.60 4.66 -17.38
CA LEU A 103 -9.94 5.10 -16.13
C LEU A 103 -8.54 4.49 -15.95
N GLU A 104 -7.55 5.06 -16.63
CA GLU A 104 -6.10 4.75 -16.47
C GLU A 104 -5.61 4.99 -15.02
N ASP A 105 -6.36 5.73 -14.20
CA ASP A 105 -5.97 6.14 -12.85
C ASP A 105 -6.95 5.69 -11.76
N SER A 106 -7.39 4.43 -11.85
CA SER A 106 -8.27 3.82 -10.85
C SER A 106 -7.50 2.84 -9.94
N VAL A 107 -7.88 2.82 -8.65
CA VAL A 107 -7.35 1.85 -7.69
C VAL A 107 -7.85 0.45 -8.02
N ARG A 108 -6.93 -0.49 -8.19
CA ARG A 108 -7.20 -1.88 -8.54
C ARG A 108 -6.42 -2.81 -7.65
N GLY A 109 -6.97 -3.99 -7.39
CA GLY A 109 -6.24 -5.00 -6.63
C GLY A 109 -6.46 -6.40 -7.12
N VAL A 110 -5.55 -7.27 -6.68
CA VAL A 110 -5.60 -8.71 -6.88
C VAL A 110 -5.17 -9.38 -5.58
N GLN A 111 -5.69 -10.58 -5.34
CA GLN A 111 -5.26 -11.42 -4.23
C GLN A 111 -4.89 -12.80 -4.76
N TYR A 112 -3.75 -13.31 -4.33
CA TYR A 112 -3.40 -14.71 -4.44
C TYR A 112 -3.83 -15.45 -3.17
N GLN A 113 -4.66 -16.47 -3.33
CA GLN A 113 -5.09 -17.37 -2.27
C GLN A 113 -4.38 -18.73 -2.43
N PRO A 114 -3.48 -19.12 -1.52
CA PRO A 114 -2.89 -20.46 -1.54
C PRO A 114 -3.95 -21.52 -1.22
N LYS A 115 -3.76 -22.73 -1.76
CA LYS A 115 -4.55 -23.90 -1.37
C LYS A 115 -3.99 -24.53 -0.10
N THR A 116 -4.88 -25.07 0.72
CA THR A 116 -4.55 -25.76 1.97
C THR A 116 -3.82 -27.09 1.74
N ASP A 117 -4.00 -27.73 0.58
CA ASP A 117 -3.38 -29.00 0.21
C ASP A 117 -1.96 -28.86 -0.39
N GLY A 118 -1.40 -27.64 -0.43
CA GLY A 118 -0.12 -27.35 -1.07
C GLY A 118 -0.16 -27.34 -2.60
N GLY A 119 -1.35 -27.48 -3.19
CA GLY A 119 -1.57 -27.31 -4.62
C GLY A 119 -1.40 -25.85 -5.07
N ARG A 120 -1.46 -25.64 -6.39
CA ARG A 120 -1.42 -24.29 -6.97
C ARG A 120 -2.60 -23.46 -6.45
N GLY A 121 -2.29 -22.32 -5.83
CA GLY A 121 -3.30 -21.34 -5.42
C GLY A 121 -3.99 -20.66 -6.61
N SER A 122 -4.89 -19.74 -6.31
CA SER A 122 -5.67 -18.99 -7.29
C SER A 122 -5.50 -17.49 -7.13
N TRP A 123 -5.53 -16.77 -8.24
CA TRP A 123 -5.62 -15.32 -8.26
C TRP A 123 -7.05 -14.87 -8.47
N THR A 124 -7.48 -13.85 -7.72
CA THR A 124 -8.81 -13.25 -7.82
C THR A 124 -8.70 -11.72 -7.77
N ASN A 125 -9.62 -11.02 -8.42
CA ASN A 125 -9.69 -9.57 -8.35
C ASN A 125 -10.22 -9.10 -7.00
N ILE A 126 -9.62 -8.03 -6.50
CA ILE A 126 -10.22 -7.20 -5.46
C ILE A 126 -11.13 -6.19 -6.15
N THR A 127 -12.40 -6.19 -5.77
CA THR A 127 -13.38 -5.23 -6.27
C THR A 127 -13.31 -3.98 -5.41
N VAL A 128 -12.90 -2.86 -6.01
CA VAL A 128 -13.01 -1.55 -5.39
C VAL A 128 -14.26 -0.91 -5.97
N THR A 129 -15.35 -0.88 -5.21
CA THR A 129 -16.63 -0.38 -5.70
C THR A 129 -16.61 1.16 -5.68
N PRO A 130 -16.71 1.85 -6.83
CA PRO A 130 -16.92 3.29 -6.85
C PRO A 130 -18.35 3.58 -6.39
N GLY A 131 -18.55 3.77 -5.09
CA GLY A 131 -19.80 4.27 -4.56
C GLY A 131 -19.72 5.79 -4.48
N SER A 132 -20.30 6.53 -5.42
CA SER A 132 -20.60 7.95 -5.18
C SER A 132 -21.69 8.06 -4.09
N PRO A 133 -21.59 9.01 -3.14
CA PRO A 133 -20.63 10.11 -3.07
C PRO A 133 -19.36 9.79 -2.24
N LEU A 134 -19.04 8.51 -2.03
CA LEU A 134 -18.13 8.02 -0.97
C LEU A 134 -16.77 7.50 -1.48
N PHE A 135 -16.56 7.30 -2.78
CA PHE A 135 -15.26 6.82 -3.31
C PHE A 135 -14.68 7.77 -4.36
N GLU A 136 -13.81 8.70 -3.94
CA GLU A 136 -13.08 9.65 -4.79
C GLU A 136 -11.63 9.21 -5.12
N TRP A 137 -11.37 7.90 -5.16
CA TRP A 137 -10.01 7.38 -5.40
C TRP A 137 -9.63 7.39 -6.88
N ASP A 138 -10.53 7.90 -7.72
CA ASP A 138 -10.53 7.83 -9.17
C ASP A 138 -9.97 9.10 -9.81
N SER A 139 -8.95 9.72 -9.20
CA SER A 139 -8.34 10.94 -9.74
C SER A 139 -6.83 10.81 -9.96
N SER A 140 -6.45 11.06 -11.22
CA SER A 140 -5.12 10.96 -11.84
C SER A 140 -3.96 11.69 -11.16
N VAL A 141 -4.24 12.62 -10.26
CA VAL A 141 -3.23 13.44 -9.59
C VAL A 141 -2.82 12.85 -8.24
N ALA A 142 -3.67 12.03 -7.65
CA ALA A 142 -3.51 11.56 -6.29
C ALA A 142 -2.63 10.31 -6.19
N SER A 143 -2.71 9.45 -7.21
CA SER A 143 -1.88 8.24 -7.37
C SER A 143 -0.38 8.55 -7.50
N GLN A 144 0.00 9.79 -7.84
CA GLN A 144 1.39 10.19 -8.07
C GLN A 144 2.15 10.54 -6.78
N TYR A 145 1.44 10.82 -5.67
CA TYR A 145 2.04 11.36 -4.43
C TYR A 145 1.58 10.64 -3.16
N SER A 146 0.91 9.49 -3.30
CA SER A 146 0.25 8.83 -2.17
C SER A 146 1.08 7.70 -1.56
N ASN A 147 1.43 7.88 -0.29
CA ASN A 147 1.90 6.77 0.55
C ASN A 147 0.68 5.94 0.95
N THR A 148 0.76 4.65 0.64
CA THR A 148 -0.37 3.72 0.75
C THR A 148 0.08 2.46 1.45
N GLU A 149 -0.77 1.98 2.35
CA GLU A 149 -0.50 0.86 3.23
C GLU A 149 -1.66 -0.13 3.19
N LEU A 150 -1.31 -1.41 3.25
CA LEU A 150 -2.23 -2.52 3.46
C LEU A 150 -1.86 -3.23 4.75
N TYR A 151 -2.81 -3.39 5.67
CA TYR A 151 -2.56 -3.98 6.99
C TYR A 151 -3.81 -4.67 7.55
N LYS A 152 -3.65 -5.52 8.57
CA LYS A 152 -4.75 -6.13 9.33
C LYS A 152 -4.60 -5.74 10.81
N PRO A 153 -5.53 -4.98 11.39
CA PRO A 153 -5.59 -4.76 12.83
C PRO A 153 -5.73 -6.09 13.57
N LYS A 154 -5.09 -6.23 14.73
CA LYS A 154 -5.04 -7.48 15.51
C LYS A 154 -6.42 -8.06 15.80
N ASP A 155 -7.36 -7.20 16.17
CA ASP A 155 -8.73 -7.56 16.54
C ASP A 155 -9.74 -7.45 15.38
N SER A 156 -9.25 -7.40 14.14
CA SER A 156 -10.08 -7.36 12.94
C SER A 156 -9.77 -8.52 12.00
N GLU A 157 -10.79 -9.09 11.37
CA GLU A 157 -10.63 -10.01 10.24
C GLU A 157 -10.47 -9.27 8.90
N SER A 158 -10.82 -7.99 8.83
CA SER A 158 -10.69 -7.18 7.63
C SER A 158 -9.25 -6.75 7.37
N ILE A 159 -8.89 -6.73 6.09
CA ILE A 159 -7.69 -6.04 5.62
C ILE A 159 -8.04 -4.56 5.45
N MET A 160 -7.35 -3.71 6.18
CA MET A 160 -7.46 -2.27 6.09
C MET A 160 -6.51 -1.75 5.02
N PHE A 161 -6.98 -0.73 4.32
CA PHE A 161 -6.19 0.07 3.43
C PHE A 161 -6.16 1.49 3.98
N ALA A 162 -4.98 2.08 4.05
CA ALA A 162 -4.81 3.50 4.33
C ALA A 162 -4.03 4.17 3.21
N THR A 163 -4.39 5.39 2.86
CA THR A 163 -3.63 6.19 1.91
C THR A 163 -3.58 7.65 2.29
N ALA A 164 -2.40 8.24 2.13
CA ALA A 164 -2.21 9.68 2.18
C ALA A 164 -2.47 10.26 0.79
N ASN A 165 -3.60 10.96 0.62
CA ASN A 165 -4.03 11.75 -0.54
C ASN A 165 -4.54 11.03 -1.81
N PRO A 166 -5.81 10.58 -1.83
CA PRO A 166 -6.69 10.56 -2.99
C PRO A 166 -7.43 11.92 -3.10
N HIS A 167 -7.21 12.64 -4.20
CA HIS A 167 -7.38 14.09 -4.33
C HIS A 167 -8.86 14.54 -4.26
N VAL A 168 -9.13 15.55 -3.44
CA VAL A 168 -10.43 16.25 -3.39
C VAL A 168 -10.23 17.67 -3.96
N ALA A 169 -11.18 18.17 -4.74
CA ALA A 169 -11.09 19.51 -5.33
C ALA A 169 -11.46 20.67 -4.37
N ASN A 170 -12.15 20.39 -3.25
CA ASN A 170 -12.17 21.32 -2.10
C ASN A 170 -12.25 20.59 -0.73
N PRO A 171 -11.17 19.92 -0.30
CA PRO A 171 -11.07 19.14 0.94
C PRO A 171 -10.99 19.99 2.19
N ASN A 172 -11.01 21.30 2.05
CA ASN A 172 -10.77 22.24 3.10
C ASN A 172 -11.33 23.61 2.69
N SER A 173 -12.17 24.18 3.52
CA SER A 173 -11.70 25.45 4.09
C SER A 173 -10.20 25.33 4.40
N ALA A 174 -9.35 25.93 3.54
CA ALA A 174 -7.88 26.15 3.59
C ALA A 174 -7.11 25.57 4.81
N LYS A 175 -6.06 24.75 4.77
CA LYS A 175 -5.07 24.37 3.75
C LYS A 175 -4.34 23.09 4.24
N SER A 176 -4.72 21.93 3.70
CA SER A 176 -3.84 21.08 2.89
C SER A 176 -4.74 20.25 1.97
N SER A 177 -4.32 19.98 0.75
CA SER A 177 -5.04 19.09 -0.16
C SER A 177 -4.90 17.62 0.26
N THR A 178 -4.20 17.32 1.35
CA THR A 178 -3.80 15.97 1.73
C THR A 178 -4.72 15.45 2.83
N LYS A 179 -5.59 14.51 2.48
CA LYS A 179 -6.42 13.75 3.43
C LYS A 179 -5.86 12.34 3.61
N LEU A 180 -5.99 11.81 4.83
CA LEU A 180 -5.84 10.39 5.09
C LEU A 180 -7.17 9.71 4.81
N TRP A 181 -7.17 8.66 4.01
CA TRP A 181 -8.36 7.88 3.72
C TRP A 181 -8.15 6.43 4.07
N ILE A 182 -9.18 5.84 4.68
CA ILE A 182 -9.12 4.47 5.18
C ILE A 182 -10.35 3.71 4.72
N ALA A 183 -10.12 2.49 4.23
CA ALA A 183 -11.14 1.55 3.80
C ALA A 183 -10.82 0.17 4.36
N SER A 184 -11.83 -0.71 4.39
CA SER A 184 -11.70 -2.07 4.88
C SER A 184 -12.20 -3.05 3.83
N MET A 185 -11.52 -4.18 3.69
CA MET A 185 -11.91 -5.29 2.84
C MET A 185 -12.05 -6.54 3.69
N ASP A 186 -13.20 -7.21 3.59
CA ASP A 186 -13.34 -8.55 4.15
C ASP A 186 -12.52 -9.52 3.26
N PRO A 187 -11.63 -10.35 3.85
CA PRO A 187 -10.77 -11.25 3.09
C PRO A 187 -11.54 -12.34 2.33
N PHE A 188 -12.83 -12.55 2.61
CA PHE A 188 -13.67 -13.52 1.92
C PHE A 188 -14.45 -12.93 0.75
N ASP A 189 -14.96 -11.70 0.86
CA ASP A 189 -15.73 -11.07 -0.21
C ASP A 189 -14.85 -10.34 -1.23
N LEU A 190 -13.62 -9.96 -0.84
CA LEU A 190 -12.67 -9.20 -1.65
C LEU A 190 -13.25 -7.92 -2.23
N VAL A 191 -14.21 -7.32 -1.51
CA VAL A 191 -14.79 -6.02 -1.85
C VAL A 191 -14.25 -4.98 -0.87
N MET A 192 -13.50 -4.02 -1.39
CA MET A 192 -13.07 -2.88 -0.60
C MET A 192 -14.26 -1.95 -0.34
N LYS A 193 -14.62 -1.80 0.94
CA LYS A 193 -15.72 -0.95 1.40
C LYS A 193 -15.16 0.17 2.26
N GLN A 194 -15.51 1.41 1.92
CA GLN A 194 -15.27 2.54 2.81
C GLN A 194 -16.25 2.40 3.97
N LYS A 195 -15.73 2.25 5.19
CA LYS A 195 -16.57 2.26 6.40
C LYS A 195 -17.21 3.64 6.56
N PRO A 196 -18.41 3.75 7.18
CA PRO A 196 -19.34 4.87 6.99
C PRO A 196 -18.85 6.28 7.40
N SER A 197 -17.66 6.42 7.99
CA SER A 197 -17.01 7.73 8.14
C SER A 197 -15.51 7.58 7.92
N PRO A 198 -14.97 7.97 6.74
CA PRO A 198 -13.54 8.15 6.59
C PRO A 198 -13.04 9.13 7.66
N TRP A 199 -11.91 8.81 8.30
CA TRP A 199 -11.32 9.77 9.23
C TRP A 199 -10.69 10.91 8.44
N LEU A 200 -11.34 12.08 8.46
CA LEU A 200 -10.83 13.26 7.83
C LEU A 200 -9.69 13.82 8.68
N TYR A 201 -8.47 13.52 8.26
CA TYR A 201 -7.27 14.17 8.76
C TYR A 201 -7.40 15.70 8.64
N ASP A 202 -7.18 16.42 9.74
CA ASP A 202 -7.23 17.89 9.78
C ASP A 202 -5.82 18.49 9.64
N PRO A 203 -5.45 19.00 8.46
CA PRO A 203 -4.14 19.58 8.27
C PRO A 203 -3.94 20.90 9.00
N ALA A 204 -5.01 21.59 9.43
CA ALA A 204 -4.87 22.80 10.23
C ALA A 204 -4.26 22.49 11.61
N LEU A 205 -4.51 21.29 12.14
CA LEU A 205 -3.97 20.84 13.43
C LEU A 205 -2.58 20.21 13.30
N TYR A 206 -2.35 19.43 12.24
CA TYR A 206 -1.19 18.53 12.17
C TYR A 206 -0.19 18.87 11.05
N GLY A 207 -0.60 19.66 10.04
CA GLY A 207 0.18 20.01 8.85
C GLY A 207 -0.15 19.15 7.62
N ASP A 208 0.62 19.31 6.54
CA ASP A 208 0.49 18.50 5.33
C ASP A 208 0.97 17.07 5.61
N LEU A 209 0.09 16.08 5.50
CA LEU A 209 0.48 14.68 5.64
C LEU A 209 1.49 14.30 4.53
N LYS A 210 2.56 13.61 4.92
CA LYS A 210 3.65 13.21 4.02
C LYS A 210 3.81 11.71 3.97
N TYR A 211 3.77 11.02 5.11
CA TYR A 211 3.98 9.57 5.17
C TYR A 211 3.05 8.93 6.20
N ILE A 212 2.67 7.67 5.96
CA ILE A 212 1.91 6.84 6.88
C ILE A 212 2.53 5.46 6.97
N THR A 213 2.41 4.82 8.12
CA THR A 213 2.76 3.41 8.31
C THR A 213 1.92 2.81 9.43
N PHE A 214 1.69 1.51 9.39
CA PHE A 214 0.94 0.81 10.43
C PHE A 214 1.87 -0.06 11.29
N ALA A 215 1.73 0.05 12.60
CA ALA A 215 2.32 -0.87 13.57
C ALA A 215 1.61 -0.83 14.91
N ASP A 216 1.65 -1.94 15.64
CA ASP A 216 1.14 -2.06 17.01
C ASP A 216 -0.28 -1.53 17.17
N ASP A 217 -1.15 -1.89 16.23
CA ASP A 217 -2.56 -1.45 16.17
C ASP A 217 -2.71 0.08 16.15
N LYS A 218 -1.72 0.78 15.59
CA LYS A 218 -1.73 2.21 15.38
C LYS A 218 -1.34 2.54 13.95
N LEU A 219 -2.02 3.52 13.39
CA LEU A 219 -1.55 4.19 12.19
C LEU A 219 -0.69 5.37 12.60
N TYR A 220 0.60 5.27 12.34
CA TYR A 220 1.54 6.37 12.49
C TYR A 220 1.51 7.25 11.26
N PHE A 221 1.63 8.55 11.47
CA PHE A 221 1.69 9.51 10.40
C PHE A 221 2.76 10.56 10.65
N PHE A 222 3.39 10.99 9.56
CA PHE A 222 4.32 12.10 9.51
C PHE A 222 3.70 13.21 8.69
N ALA A 223 3.58 14.39 9.30
CA ALA A 223 3.01 15.57 8.67
C ALA A 223 3.90 16.80 8.88
N THR A 224 3.83 17.77 7.97
CA THR A 224 4.70 18.95 7.99
C THR A 224 3.91 20.22 7.76
N THR A 225 4.18 21.24 8.56
CA THR A 225 3.90 22.64 8.23
C THR A 225 5.15 23.30 7.65
N HIS A 226 5.12 24.60 7.39
CA HIS A 226 6.32 25.33 6.98
C HIS A 226 7.43 25.32 8.05
N TYR A 227 7.06 25.27 9.34
CA TYR A 227 7.98 25.48 10.47
C TYR A 227 8.18 24.25 11.36
N ASN A 228 7.20 23.36 11.42
CA ASN A 228 7.23 22.19 12.30
C ASN A 228 6.85 20.93 11.54
N PHE A 229 7.36 19.79 11.99
CA PHE A 229 6.78 18.50 11.65
C PHE A 229 6.16 17.82 12.86
N THR A 230 5.12 17.05 12.59
CA THR A 230 4.31 16.33 13.56
C THR A 230 4.41 14.84 13.27
N LEU A 231 4.87 14.07 14.25
CA LEU A 231 4.68 12.63 14.29
C LEU A 231 3.43 12.38 15.14
N GLY A 232 2.42 11.72 14.56
CA GLY A 232 1.22 11.35 15.27
C GLY A 232 0.90 9.87 15.14
N ALA A 233 -0.01 9.42 16.00
CA ALA A 233 -0.50 8.06 16.01
C ALA A 233 -2.01 8.05 16.24
N VAL A 234 -2.70 7.22 15.45
CA VAL A 234 -4.13 6.94 15.58
C VAL A 234 -4.29 5.50 16.04
N PRO A 235 -4.75 5.25 17.27
CA PRO A 235 -5.13 3.91 17.69
C PRO A 235 -6.23 3.32 16.80
N ILE A 236 -6.10 2.04 16.47
CA ILE A 236 -7.05 1.26 15.69
C ILE A 236 -7.62 0.16 16.60
N SER A 237 -8.94 0.02 16.63
CA SER A 237 -9.63 -1.03 17.37
C SER A 237 -10.58 -1.76 16.42
N GLY A 238 -10.24 -2.99 16.05
CA GLY A 238 -10.97 -3.71 15.00
C GLY A 238 -10.93 -2.92 13.68
N ASP A 239 -12.10 -2.60 13.13
CA ASP A 239 -12.22 -1.83 11.88
C ASP A 239 -12.46 -0.33 12.09
N THR A 240 -12.36 0.15 13.33
CA THR A 240 -12.58 1.55 13.66
C THR A 240 -11.29 2.20 14.13
N LEU A 241 -11.12 3.47 13.76
CA LEU A 241 -10.05 4.32 14.26
C LEU A 241 -10.60 5.15 15.42
N ALA A 242 -9.75 5.46 16.40
CA ALA A 242 -10.08 6.48 17.37
C ALA A 242 -10.42 7.81 16.66
N SER A 243 -11.44 8.52 17.15
CA SER A 243 -11.97 9.74 16.52
C SER A 243 -10.99 10.91 16.48
N SER A 244 -9.88 10.83 17.21
CA SER A 244 -8.85 11.87 17.23
C SER A 244 -7.46 11.25 17.38
N PRO A 245 -6.53 11.55 16.47
CA PRO A 245 -5.12 11.16 16.60
C PRO A 245 -4.54 11.85 17.82
N SER A 246 -3.54 11.21 18.41
CA SER A 246 -2.66 11.89 19.36
C SER A 246 -1.42 12.36 18.61
N ALA A 247 -1.05 13.63 18.79
CA ALA A 247 0.29 14.07 18.45
C ALA A 247 1.26 13.38 19.40
N VAL A 248 2.15 12.54 18.87
CA VAL A 248 3.15 11.81 19.65
C VAL A 248 4.34 12.73 19.93
N SER A 249 4.74 13.53 18.95
CA SER A 249 5.78 14.53 19.10
C SER A 249 5.74 15.59 18.00
N THR A 250 6.24 16.79 18.31
CA THR A 250 6.40 17.90 17.37
C THR A 250 7.82 18.43 17.46
N PHE A 251 8.44 18.66 16.30
CA PHE A 251 9.81 19.15 16.21
C PHE A 251 9.91 20.28 15.20
N ASP A 252 10.91 21.15 15.40
CA ASP A 252 11.25 22.22 14.47
C ASP A 252 11.88 21.67 13.17
N THR A 253 11.42 22.18 12.02
CA THR A 253 11.87 21.73 10.70
C THR A 253 13.32 22.10 10.40
N GLN A 254 13.85 23.19 10.96
CA GLN A 254 15.24 23.60 10.75
C GLN A 254 16.22 22.66 11.45
N SER A 255 15.90 22.28 12.68
CA SER A 255 16.64 21.27 13.44
C SER A 255 16.71 19.94 12.70
N TYR A 256 15.66 19.57 11.97
CA TYR A 256 15.61 18.36 11.17
C TYR A 256 16.35 18.45 9.83
N LYS A 257 16.19 19.54 9.08
CA LYS A 257 16.96 19.78 7.84
C LYS A 257 18.47 19.70 8.10
N LYS A 258 18.90 20.10 9.30
CA LYS A 258 20.28 19.97 9.76
C LYS A 258 20.71 18.52 9.97
N ILE A 259 19.83 17.64 10.43
CA ILE A 259 20.11 16.22 10.69
C ILE A 259 20.15 15.43 9.37
N CYS A 260 19.15 15.61 8.50
CA CYS A 260 18.99 14.76 7.33
C CYS A 260 19.58 15.35 6.05
N GLN A 261 19.94 16.63 6.03
CA GLN A 261 20.52 17.32 4.87
C GLN A 261 19.67 17.28 3.58
N THR A 262 18.48 16.67 3.60
CA THR A 262 17.55 16.55 2.47
C THR A 262 16.28 17.38 2.69
N LEU A 263 15.40 17.36 1.69
CA LEU A 263 14.03 17.88 1.79
C LEU A 263 13.13 16.84 2.49
N TYR A 264 12.05 17.30 3.11
CA TYR A 264 11.15 16.49 3.94
C TYR A 264 10.47 15.29 3.24
N SER A 265 10.55 15.21 1.90
CA SER A 265 9.93 14.15 1.09
C SER A 265 10.60 12.79 1.21
N ASP A 266 11.81 12.74 1.76
CA ASP A 266 12.65 11.54 1.76
C ASP A 266 12.60 10.79 3.11
N MET A 267 11.63 11.11 3.96
CA MET A 267 11.49 10.49 5.29
C MET A 267 10.59 9.25 5.24
N THR A 268 11.01 8.18 5.91
CA THR A 268 10.15 7.03 6.23
C THR A 268 10.03 6.84 7.73
N ILE A 269 8.83 6.44 8.17
CA ILE A 269 8.57 5.99 9.53
C ILE A 269 8.76 4.48 9.55
N THR A 270 9.63 3.97 10.41
CA THR A 270 9.86 2.53 10.58
C THR A 270 9.62 2.12 12.03
N PRO A 271 8.61 1.30 12.29
CA PRO A 271 8.41 0.69 13.60
C PRO A 271 9.58 -0.20 14.00
N PHE A 272 10.05 -0.12 15.24
CA PHE A 272 11.17 -0.89 15.78
C PHE A 272 10.91 -1.30 17.24
N GLY A 273 10.24 -2.45 17.41
CA GLY A 273 9.71 -2.85 18.71
C GLY A 273 8.74 -1.79 19.23
N GLU A 274 8.91 -1.37 20.49
CA GLU A 274 8.10 -0.29 21.08
C GLU A 274 8.48 1.12 20.60
N ASN A 275 9.52 1.26 19.77
CA ASN A 275 10.03 2.53 19.29
C ASN A 275 9.62 2.80 17.85
N ILE A 276 9.61 4.08 17.47
CA ILE A 276 9.46 4.52 16.08
C ILE A 276 10.77 5.16 15.64
N LEU A 277 11.35 4.65 14.56
CA LEU A 277 12.51 5.23 13.91
C LEU A 277 12.06 6.13 12.77
N LEU A 278 12.59 7.34 12.75
CA LEU A 278 12.50 8.23 11.60
C LEU A 278 13.79 8.05 10.80
N GLN A 279 13.65 7.56 9.57
CA GLN A 279 14.78 7.33 8.67
C GLN A 279 14.75 8.34 7.52
N CYS A 280 15.94 8.79 7.14
CA CYS A 280 16.14 9.68 6.01
C CYS A 280 16.71 8.86 4.87
N ARG A 281 16.03 8.88 3.72
CA ARG A 281 16.49 8.21 2.49
C ARG A 281 17.63 8.97 1.83
#